data_AF-A0A7S2HPX2-F1
#
_entry.id   AF-A0A7S2HPX2-F1
#
_cell.length_a   1.000
_cell.length_b   1.000
_cell.length_c   1.000
_cell.angle_alpha   90.00
_cell.angle_beta   90.00
_cell.angle_gamma   90.00
#
_symmetry.space_group_name_H-M   'P 1'
#
loop_
_entity.id
_entity.type
_entity.pdbx_description
1 polymer ?
#
loop_
_entity_poly.entity_id
_entity_poly.type
_entity_poly.pdbx_seq_one_letter_code
_entity_poly.pdbx_strand_id
1 'polypeptide(L)'
;MSLLCGGNILKHSCTEILGAPIRDGLPRFDGKMEDGETWLVLHDSDRLSGAHAEAVPLMSSASLVRSLPPDPIVVPCTKLNGRPRSSSDFEALALPPSELVAELPTDWKVGEAVTAHGPHGPLEILPHPEEKAGNRLRYALKPSPEYEIEIPASSKPGQQLRFKTEDDEVVSVVVPSGVKPGGVVGVAPPVLIVRVPVGAGPGDYVNFRSAEHEWWRAVIPETLRFGRYFAARMPQPDLLYMHG
;
A
#
# COMPACT_ATOMS: atom_id res chain seq x y z
N MET A 1 7.04 -51.26 26.36
CA MET A 1 7.23 -49.96 27.02
C MET A 1 8.17 -49.14 26.16
N SER A 2 7.61 -48.17 25.47
CA SER A 2 8.26 -47.30 24.49
C SER A 2 8.96 -46.13 25.19
N LEU A 3 10.11 -45.70 24.64
CA LEU A 3 10.50 -44.30 24.39
C LEU A 3 12.00 -44.26 24.06
N LEU A 4 12.29 -44.33 22.76
CA LEU A 4 13.53 -43.85 22.15
C LEU A 4 13.11 -42.70 21.24
N CYS A 5 13.62 -41.49 21.49
CA CYS A 5 13.81 -40.40 20.53
C CYS A 5 14.44 -39.20 21.26
N GLY A 6 15.77 -39.14 21.31
CA GLY A 6 16.53 -37.96 21.68
C GLY A 6 17.27 -37.46 20.44
N GLY A 7 16.71 -36.46 19.77
CA GLY A 7 17.26 -35.89 18.54
C GLY A 7 18.49 -35.03 18.81
N ASN A 8 19.61 -35.41 18.18
CA ASN A 8 20.71 -34.50 17.92
C ASN A 8 20.33 -33.62 16.71
N ILE A 9 20.12 -32.33 16.94
CA ILE A 9 20.05 -31.34 15.86
C ILE A 9 21.39 -30.62 15.78
N LEU A 10 22.02 -30.80 14.63
CA LEU A 10 23.28 -30.20 14.21
C LEU A 10 23.22 -28.68 14.26
N LYS A 11 24.26 -28.08 14.85
CA LYS A 11 24.62 -26.68 14.66
C LYS A 11 25.08 -26.50 13.20
N HIS A 12 24.27 -25.84 12.38
CA HIS A 12 24.76 -25.27 11.12
C HIS A 12 24.65 -23.74 11.20
N SER A 13 25.84 -23.14 11.23
CA SER A 13 26.11 -21.75 10.92
C SER A 13 25.51 -21.41 9.55
N CYS A 14 24.67 -20.38 9.51
CA CYS A 14 24.20 -19.77 8.27
C CYS A 14 24.97 -18.47 8.10
N THR A 15 26.19 -18.62 7.60
CA THR A 15 26.98 -17.56 6.99
C THR A 15 26.93 -17.85 5.49
N GLU A 16 26.76 -16.81 4.67
CA GLU A 16 26.72 -16.84 3.19
C GLU A 16 25.37 -17.14 2.50
N ILE A 17 24.51 -16.11 2.41
CA ILE A 17 23.89 -15.76 1.12
C ILE A 17 23.81 -14.24 1.11
N LEU A 18 24.70 -13.58 0.35
CA LEU A 18 24.51 -12.26 -0.31
C LEU A 18 25.86 -11.86 -0.93
N GLY A 19 26.19 -12.48 -2.06
CA GLY A 19 27.22 -11.99 -2.97
C GLY A 19 26.57 -11.13 -4.04
N ALA A 20 26.39 -9.84 -3.76
CA ALA A 20 26.17 -8.81 -4.78
C ALA A 20 26.74 -7.46 -4.29
N PRO A 21 27.57 -6.77 -5.08
CA PRO A 21 28.16 -5.50 -4.67
C PRO A 21 27.11 -4.39 -4.62
N ILE A 22 27.21 -3.57 -3.57
CA ILE A 22 26.47 -2.32 -3.38
C ILE A 22 26.80 -1.40 -4.58
N ARG A 23 25.80 -1.11 -5.42
CA ARG A 23 25.93 -0.07 -6.45
C ARG A 23 25.52 1.26 -5.84
N ASP A 24 26.46 2.20 -5.86
CA ASP A 24 26.29 3.60 -5.48
C ASP A 24 25.11 4.24 -6.22
N GLY A 25 24.23 4.90 -5.47
CA GLY A 25 23.09 5.64 -6.00
C GLY A 25 21.97 5.86 -4.99
N LEU A 26 22.27 6.19 -3.73
CA LEU A 26 21.23 6.67 -2.80
C LEU A 26 20.96 8.16 -3.03
N PRO A 27 19.69 8.59 -3.13
CA PRO A 27 19.34 10.00 -3.20
C PRO A 27 19.68 10.73 -1.90
N ARG A 28 20.15 11.98 -2.02
CA ARG A 28 20.39 12.89 -0.90
C ARG A 28 19.06 13.51 -0.44
N PHE A 29 18.83 13.47 0.86
CA PHE A 29 17.74 14.16 1.55
C PHE A 29 18.09 15.64 1.77
N ASP A 30 17.24 16.55 1.30
CA ASP A 30 17.18 17.94 1.78
C ASP A 30 15.73 18.26 2.17
N GLY A 31 15.44 18.19 3.46
CA GLY A 31 14.15 18.56 4.02
C GLY A 31 14.00 18.16 5.48
N LYS A 32 14.34 19.07 6.38
CA LYS A 32 14.07 18.94 7.82
C LYS A 32 12.74 19.63 8.11
N MET A 33 11.74 18.92 8.65
CA MET A 33 10.57 19.54 9.29
C MET A 33 10.75 19.53 10.82
N GLU A 34 10.20 20.53 11.49
CA GLU A 34 10.55 20.97 12.86
C GLU A 34 9.95 20.13 14.00
N ASP A 35 9.33 18.99 13.73
CA ASP A 35 8.63 18.14 14.70
C ASP A 35 9.26 16.75 14.91
N GLY A 36 10.35 16.42 14.23
CA GLY A 36 11.03 15.14 14.41
C GLY A 36 10.29 13.94 13.81
N GLU A 37 9.23 14.18 13.03
CA GLU A 37 8.53 13.14 12.28
C GLU A 37 9.27 12.83 10.98
N THR A 38 9.57 11.54 10.75
CA THR A 38 10.19 11.06 9.51
C THR A 38 9.16 10.25 8.73
N TRP A 39 8.81 10.71 7.54
CA TRP A 39 8.01 9.94 6.59
C TRP A 39 8.95 9.26 5.59
N LEU A 40 8.93 7.93 5.52
CA LEU A 40 9.60 7.19 4.46
C LEU A 40 8.71 7.19 3.21
N VAL A 41 9.08 8.01 2.23
CA VAL A 41 8.48 8.03 0.88
C VAL A 41 9.59 7.75 -0.13
N LEU A 42 9.50 6.63 -0.85
CA LEU A 42 10.44 6.26 -1.91
C LEU A 42 10.00 6.93 -3.23
N HIS A 43 10.76 7.89 -3.75
CA HIS A 43 10.60 8.41 -5.11
C HIS A 43 11.96 8.68 -5.79
N ASP A 44 12.01 8.45 -7.10
CA ASP A 44 13.19 8.55 -7.96
C ASP A 44 13.11 9.78 -8.90
N SER A 45 14.17 10.58 -8.86
CA SER A 45 14.83 11.48 -9.86
C SER A 45 14.13 12.60 -10.67
N ASP A 46 14.72 13.80 -10.51
CA ASP A 46 15.23 14.83 -11.45
C ASP A 46 14.40 15.66 -12.48
N ARG A 47 14.95 16.88 -12.68
CA ARG A 47 14.48 18.16 -13.29
C ARG A 47 14.22 18.22 -14.81
N LEU A 48 13.44 19.23 -15.24
CA LEU A 48 13.71 20.32 -16.24
C LEU A 48 12.34 20.89 -16.75
N SER A 49 11.87 22.09 -16.41
CA SER A 49 12.16 23.49 -16.82
C SER A 49 11.64 23.96 -18.20
N GLY A 50 10.80 25.01 -18.20
CA GLY A 50 10.51 25.95 -19.31
C GLY A 50 9.04 25.95 -19.79
N ALA A 51 8.17 26.87 -19.34
CA ALA A 51 7.86 28.20 -19.94
C ALA A 51 7.19 28.12 -21.34
N HIS A 52 6.08 28.78 -21.70
CA HIS A 52 5.21 29.83 -21.12
C HIS A 52 3.87 29.86 -21.92
N ALA A 53 2.76 30.21 -21.25
CA ALA A 53 1.51 30.92 -21.65
C ALA A 53 1.03 30.92 -23.12
N GLU A 54 -0.25 30.83 -23.50
CA GLU A 54 -1.54 31.00 -22.82
C GLU A 54 -2.66 30.47 -23.76
N ALA A 55 -3.84 30.20 -23.18
CA ALA A 55 -5.12 29.79 -23.78
C ALA A 55 -5.34 28.28 -24.05
N VAL A 56 -6.61 27.95 -24.33
CA VAL A 56 -7.11 26.77 -25.07
C VAL A 56 -7.59 25.56 -24.19
N PRO A 57 -8.23 24.52 -24.78
CA PRO A 57 -9.66 24.18 -24.85
C PRO A 57 -9.94 22.86 -24.08
N LEU A 58 -10.90 22.01 -24.49
CA LEU A 58 -10.79 20.56 -24.20
C LEU A 58 -9.38 20.10 -24.64
N MET A 59 -8.45 19.96 -23.69
CA MET A 59 -7.01 19.85 -23.98
C MET A 59 -6.70 18.50 -24.65
N SER A 60 -6.17 18.55 -25.88
CA SER A 60 -5.57 17.39 -26.52
C SER A 60 -4.11 17.25 -26.09
N SER A 61 -3.79 16.07 -25.56
CA SER A 61 -2.54 15.32 -25.78
C SER A 61 -1.26 15.82 -25.11
N ALA A 62 -1.30 16.02 -23.80
CA ALA A 62 -0.36 15.35 -22.90
C ALA A 62 -1.22 14.72 -21.80
N SER A 63 -1.13 13.40 -21.61
CA SER A 63 -1.93 12.75 -20.58
C SER A 63 -1.53 13.32 -19.22
N LEU A 64 -2.43 14.05 -18.58
CA LEU A 64 -2.28 14.49 -17.19
C LEU A 64 -2.25 13.30 -16.22
N VAL A 65 -2.48 12.09 -16.74
CA VAL A 65 -2.44 10.82 -16.02
C VAL A 65 -1.23 10.03 -16.46
N ARG A 66 -0.38 9.69 -15.51
CA ARG A 66 0.73 8.76 -15.67
C ARG A 66 0.40 7.47 -14.95
N SER A 67 0.35 6.35 -15.68
CA SER A 67 0.24 5.02 -15.08
C SER A 67 1.53 4.65 -14.35
N LEU A 68 1.40 4.12 -13.15
CA LEU A 68 2.49 3.64 -12.32
C LEU A 68 2.55 2.10 -12.36
N PRO A 69 3.70 1.49 -12.02
CA PRO A 69 3.79 0.05 -11.87
C PRO A 69 2.78 -0.47 -10.84
N PRO A 70 2.12 -1.61 -11.11
CA PRO A 70 1.15 -2.19 -10.18
C PRO A 70 1.83 -2.62 -8.88
N ASP A 71 1.17 -2.39 -7.74
CA ASP A 71 1.64 -2.87 -6.44
C ASP A 71 1.39 -4.38 -6.34
N PRO A 72 2.42 -5.22 -6.12
CA PRO A 72 2.30 -6.69 -6.12
C PRO A 72 1.41 -7.23 -4.98
N ILE A 73 1.04 -6.42 -4.00
CA ILE A 73 0.08 -6.82 -2.96
C ILE A 73 -1.38 -6.62 -3.39
N VAL A 74 -1.63 -6.00 -4.54
CA VAL A 74 -2.98 -5.70 -5.04
C VAL A 74 -3.47 -6.86 -5.90
N VAL A 75 -4.63 -7.41 -5.53
CA VAL A 75 -5.30 -8.49 -6.28
C VAL A 75 -6.77 -8.16 -6.50
N PRO A 76 -7.39 -8.56 -7.62
CA PRO A 76 -8.83 -8.40 -7.79
C PRO A 76 -9.61 -9.23 -6.76
N CYS A 77 -10.75 -8.72 -6.31
CA CYS A 77 -11.72 -9.50 -5.56
C CYS A 77 -13.04 -9.63 -6.31
N THR A 78 -13.81 -10.65 -5.96
CA THR A 78 -15.12 -10.94 -6.56
C THR A 78 -16.19 -10.95 -5.48
N LYS A 79 -17.30 -10.28 -5.76
CA LYS A 79 -18.47 -10.27 -4.88
C LYS A 79 -19.12 -11.65 -4.88
N LEU A 80 -19.48 -12.13 -3.71
CA LEU A 80 -20.19 -13.39 -3.52
C LEU A 80 -21.67 -13.18 -3.26
N ASN A 81 -22.50 -14.09 -3.76
CA ASN A 81 -23.93 -14.14 -3.47
C ASN A 81 -24.17 -14.80 -2.10
N GLY A 82 -23.86 -14.04 -1.04
CA GLY A 82 -24.03 -14.47 0.35
C GLY A 82 -22.81 -15.16 0.94
N ARG A 83 -22.96 -15.70 2.16
CA ARG A 83 -21.87 -16.32 2.90
C ARG A 83 -21.34 -17.57 2.16
N PRO A 84 -20.01 -17.73 2.02
CA PRO A 84 -19.42 -18.95 1.52
C PRO A 84 -19.91 -20.18 2.31
N ARG A 85 -20.26 -21.25 1.60
CA ARG A 85 -20.79 -22.49 2.21
C ARG A 85 -19.75 -23.61 2.34
N SER A 86 -18.56 -23.41 1.78
CA SER A 86 -17.48 -24.41 1.81
C SER A 86 -16.67 -24.31 3.10
N SER A 87 -16.33 -25.45 3.69
CA SER A 87 -15.40 -25.55 4.83
C SER A 87 -13.92 -25.42 4.43
N SER A 88 -13.62 -25.42 3.13
CA SER A 88 -12.26 -25.30 2.60
C SER A 88 -11.77 -23.86 2.49
N ASP A 89 -12.66 -22.88 2.66
CA ASP A 89 -12.30 -21.50 2.44
C ASP A 89 -11.97 -20.80 3.76
N PHE A 90 -10.90 -20.02 3.76
CA PHE A 90 -10.49 -19.26 4.93
C PHE A 90 -11.35 -18.01 5.09
N GLU A 91 -11.87 -17.76 6.30
CA GLU A 91 -12.51 -16.48 6.62
C GLU A 91 -11.44 -15.49 7.11
N ALA A 92 -11.38 -14.33 6.45
CA ALA A 92 -10.40 -13.28 6.72
C ALA A 92 -11.05 -12.00 7.24
N LEU A 93 -10.27 -11.26 8.02
CA LEU A 93 -10.64 -9.92 8.46
C LEU A 93 -10.19 -8.90 7.41
N ALA A 94 -11.02 -7.89 7.16
CA ALA A 94 -10.75 -6.84 6.20
C ALA A 94 -11.16 -5.47 6.75
N LEU A 95 -10.46 -4.43 6.27
CA LEU A 95 -10.69 -3.03 6.67
C LEU A 95 -10.40 -2.06 5.53
N PRO A 96 -10.99 -0.85 5.54
CA PRO A 96 -10.58 0.23 4.65
C PRO A 96 -9.11 0.63 4.89
N PRO A 97 -8.40 1.22 3.90
CA PRO A 97 -7.05 1.72 4.10
C PRO A 97 -6.87 2.47 5.43
N SER A 98 -5.81 2.13 6.16
CA SER A 98 -5.61 2.57 7.55
C SER A 98 -4.13 2.73 7.88
N GLU A 99 -3.80 2.91 9.16
CA GLU A 99 -2.44 3.10 9.65
C GLU A 99 -2.13 2.06 10.75
N LEU A 100 -0.90 1.56 10.75
CA LEU A 100 -0.30 0.85 11.89
C LEU A 100 0.64 1.79 12.62
N VAL A 101 0.62 1.72 13.95
CA VAL A 101 1.54 2.46 14.79
C VAL A 101 2.39 1.48 15.58
N ALA A 102 3.70 1.72 15.62
CA ALA A 102 4.62 1.03 16.51
C ALA A 102 5.43 2.04 17.31
N GLU A 103 5.74 1.70 18.55
CA GLU A 103 6.71 2.44 19.35
C GLU A 103 8.02 1.65 19.32
N LEU A 104 9.09 2.31 18.88
CA LEU A 104 10.40 1.71 18.80
C LEU A 104 11.08 1.83 20.17
N PRO A 105 11.47 0.72 20.81
CA PRO A 105 12.18 0.77 22.10
C PRO A 105 13.42 1.67 22.03
N THR A 106 13.78 2.30 23.14
CA THR A 106 14.97 3.18 23.22
C THR A 106 16.28 2.42 23.10
N ASP A 107 16.26 1.11 23.31
CA ASP A 107 17.39 0.18 23.19
C ASP A 107 17.29 -0.73 21.94
N TRP A 108 16.33 -0.46 21.04
CA TRP A 108 16.14 -1.22 19.80
C TRP A 108 17.38 -1.22 18.92
N LYS A 109 17.67 -2.38 18.32
CA LYS A 109 18.78 -2.55 17.37
C LYS A 109 18.25 -2.88 15.98
N VAL A 110 18.94 -2.36 14.97
CA VAL A 110 18.67 -2.65 13.56
C VAL A 110 18.60 -4.16 13.34
N GLY A 111 17.50 -4.61 12.72
CA GLY A 111 17.22 -6.03 12.45
C GLY A 111 16.37 -6.72 13.51
N GLU A 112 16.11 -6.10 14.66
CA GLU A 112 15.16 -6.62 15.66
C GLU A 112 13.71 -6.28 15.24
N ALA A 113 12.82 -7.25 15.38
CA ALA A 113 11.38 -7.04 15.16
C ALA A 113 10.76 -6.28 16.35
N VAL A 114 9.69 -5.54 16.06
CA VAL A 114 8.88 -4.86 17.08
C VAL A 114 7.40 -5.14 16.88
N THR A 115 6.64 -5.07 17.96
CA THR A 115 5.20 -5.22 17.92
C THR A 115 4.53 -3.89 17.54
N ALA A 116 3.90 -3.85 16.37
CA ALA A 116 2.97 -2.80 15.98
C ALA A 116 1.56 -3.10 16.47
N HIS A 117 0.80 -2.05 16.81
CA HIS A 117 -0.61 -2.15 17.15
C HIS A 117 -1.44 -1.78 15.93
N GLY A 118 -2.13 -2.78 15.39
CA GLY A 118 -3.03 -2.61 14.27
C GLY A 118 -4.50 -2.76 14.60
N PRO A 119 -5.38 -2.35 13.68
CA PRO A 119 -6.83 -2.52 13.79
C PRO A 119 -7.28 -3.99 13.93
N HIS A 120 -6.45 -4.96 13.52
CA HIS A 120 -6.71 -6.40 13.73
C HIS A 120 -5.92 -6.99 14.91
N GLY A 121 -5.35 -6.16 15.79
CA GLY A 121 -4.52 -6.58 16.92
C GLY A 121 -3.01 -6.45 16.65
N PRO A 122 -2.17 -6.97 17.57
CA PRO A 122 -0.72 -6.83 17.48
C PRO A 122 -0.13 -7.59 16.28
N LEU A 123 0.94 -7.04 15.71
CA LEU A 123 1.67 -7.59 14.57
C LEU A 123 3.17 -7.34 14.74
N GLU A 124 3.98 -8.38 14.55
CA GLU A 124 5.43 -8.24 14.43
C GLU A 124 5.81 -7.62 13.08
N ILE A 125 6.59 -6.54 13.14
CA ILE A 125 7.14 -5.85 11.98
C ILE A 125 8.65 -5.72 12.12
N LEU A 126 9.35 -5.64 10.98
CA LEU A 126 10.75 -5.27 10.93
C LEU A 126 10.83 -3.79 10.54
N PRO A 127 11.24 -2.90 11.47
CA PRO A 127 11.47 -1.49 11.14
C PRO A 127 12.55 -1.32 10.07
N HIS A 128 12.49 -0.20 9.35
CA HIS A 128 13.52 0.12 8.36
C HIS A 128 14.89 0.30 9.06
N PRO A 129 16.01 -0.11 8.47
CA PRO A 129 17.33 0.00 9.11
C PRO A 129 17.77 1.43 9.49
N GLU A 130 17.15 2.44 8.90
CA GLU A 130 17.44 3.86 9.15
C GLU A 130 16.57 4.48 10.25
N GLU A 131 15.65 3.71 10.84
CA GLU A 131 14.84 4.19 11.95
C GLU A 131 15.67 4.45 13.20
N LYS A 132 15.22 5.39 14.04
CA LYS A 132 15.88 5.71 15.31
C LYS A 132 15.14 5.10 16.48
N ALA A 133 15.88 4.44 17.36
CA ALA A 133 15.38 3.96 18.64
C ALA A 133 14.64 5.08 19.41
N GLY A 134 13.54 4.74 20.08
CA GLY A 134 12.66 5.70 20.75
C GLY A 134 11.64 6.40 19.84
N ASN A 135 11.69 6.22 18.51
CA ASN A 135 10.73 6.84 17.61
C ASN A 135 9.36 6.17 17.66
N ARG A 136 8.33 6.96 17.37
CA ARG A 136 7.00 6.44 17.01
C ARG A 136 6.93 6.26 15.50
N LEU A 137 6.72 5.03 15.05
CA LEU A 137 6.64 4.64 13.65
C LEU A 137 5.19 4.57 13.20
N ARG A 138 4.95 5.05 11.98
CA ARG A 138 3.65 5.08 11.33
C ARG A 138 3.74 4.42 9.96
N TYR A 139 2.97 3.37 9.77
CA TYR A 139 2.96 2.61 8.52
C TYR A 139 1.60 2.68 7.86
N ALA A 140 1.57 3.12 6.61
CA ALA A 140 0.35 3.11 5.83
C ALA A 140 -0.02 1.68 5.40
N LEU A 141 -1.18 1.21 5.83
CA LEU A 141 -1.87 0.05 5.28
C LEU A 141 -2.72 0.49 4.09
N LYS A 142 -2.04 0.78 2.99
CA LYS A 142 -2.66 1.11 1.71
C LYS A 142 -1.72 0.66 0.59
N PRO A 143 -2.25 0.32 -0.59
CA PRO A 143 -1.43 0.05 -1.76
C PRO A 143 -0.73 1.33 -2.22
N SER A 144 0.34 1.15 -3.00
CA SER A 144 0.91 2.24 -3.77
C SER A 144 -0.12 2.80 -4.78
N PRO A 145 -0.02 4.08 -5.14
CA PRO A 145 -0.83 4.65 -6.22
C PRO A 145 -0.63 3.91 -7.54
N GLU A 146 -1.69 3.83 -8.35
CA GLU A 146 -1.66 3.29 -9.72
C GLU A 146 -1.53 4.37 -10.77
N TYR A 147 -1.96 5.57 -10.41
CA TYR A 147 -1.89 6.72 -11.29
C TYR A 147 -1.26 7.88 -10.54
N GLU A 148 -0.48 8.66 -11.27
CA GLU A 148 -0.14 10.01 -10.88
C GLU A 148 -0.87 10.98 -11.78
N ILE A 149 -1.51 11.96 -11.16
CA ILE A 149 -2.31 12.95 -11.85
C ILE A 149 -1.70 14.32 -11.59
N GLU A 150 -1.31 15.00 -12.65
CA GLU A 150 -0.96 16.40 -12.58
C GLU A 150 -2.25 17.23 -12.44
N ILE A 151 -2.35 17.98 -11.35
CA ILE A 151 -3.50 18.83 -11.07
C ILE A 151 -3.40 20.09 -11.95
N PRO A 152 -4.37 20.34 -12.84
CA PRO A 152 -4.36 21.52 -13.68
C PRO A 152 -4.26 22.78 -12.84
N ALA A 153 -3.47 23.75 -13.31
CA ALA A 153 -3.19 24.96 -12.55
C ALA A 153 -4.43 25.80 -12.20
N SER A 154 -5.52 25.62 -12.94
CA SER A 154 -6.82 26.29 -12.72
C SER A 154 -7.71 25.62 -11.67
N SER A 155 -7.29 24.48 -11.11
CA SER A 155 -8.13 23.67 -10.22
C SER A 155 -8.12 24.21 -8.79
N LYS A 156 -9.27 24.14 -8.12
CA LYS A 156 -9.43 24.59 -6.72
C LYS A 156 -9.43 23.41 -5.76
N PRO A 157 -8.91 23.56 -4.52
CA PRO A 157 -9.11 22.57 -3.47
C PRO A 157 -10.58 22.18 -3.32
N GLY A 158 -10.85 20.87 -3.21
CA GLY A 158 -12.20 20.31 -3.14
C GLY A 158 -12.90 20.12 -4.49
N GLN A 159 -12.33 20.63 -5.59
CA GLN A 159 -12.88 20.40 -6.93
C GLN A 159 -12.69 18.93 -7.32
N GLN A 160 -13.75 18.30 -7.85
CA GLN A 160 -13.65 16.97 -8.46
C GLN A 160 -13.19 17.10 -9.91
N LEU A 161 -12.14 16.37 -10.25
CA LEU A 161 -11.60 16.23 -11.59
C LEU A 161 -11.83 14.80 -12.08
N ARG A 162 -12.07 14.66 -13.39
CA ARG A 162 -12.23 13.36 -14.04
C ARG A 162 -11.21 13.25 -15.15
N PHE A 163 -10.49 12.15 -15.17
CA PHE A 163 -9.48 11.87 -16.16
C PHE A 163 -9.77 10.52 -16.80
N LYS A 164 -9.42 10.41 -18.07
CA LYS A 164 -9.50 9.16 -18.80
C LYS A 164 -8.10 8.55 -18.84
N THR A 165 -7.97 7.30 -18.40
CA THR A 165 -6.71 6.56 -18.45
C THR A 165 -6.45 6.05 -19.87
N GLU A 166 -5.24 5.53 -20.10
CA GLU A 166 -4.90 4.86 -21.37
C GLU A 166 -5.79 3.64 -21.64
N ASP A 167 -6.29 3.00 -20.57
CA ASP A 167 -7.18 1.84 -20.60
C ASP A 167 -8.68 2.20 -20.74
N ASP A 168 -9.00 3.44 -21.11
CA ASP A 168 -10.35 3.97 -21.23
C ASP A 168 -11.15 4.08 -19.91
N GLU A 169 -10.52 3.79 -18.75
CA GLU A 169 -11.14 3.94 -17.44
C GLU A 169 -11.27 5.43 -17.04
N VAL A 170 -12.34 5.77 -16.31
CA VAL A 170 -12.54 7.12 -15.80
C VAL A 170 -12.11 7.19 -14.33
N VAL A 171 -10.98 7.83 -14.08
CA VAL A 171 -10.48 8.09 -12.73
C VAL A 171 -11.00 9.44 -12.26
N SER A 172 -11.62 9.45 -11.07
CA SER A 172 -12.07 10.69 -10.43
C SER A 172 -11.21 11.00 -9.22
N VAL A 173 -10.70 12.23 -9.13
CA VAL A 173 -9.90 12.70 -7.99
C VAL A 173 -10.48 14.00 -7.45
N VAL A 174 -10.52 14.14 -6.13
CA VAL A 174 -10.82 15.41 -5.47
C VAL A 174 -9.50 16.10 -5.20
N VAL A 175 -9.34 17.34 -5.66
CA VAL A 175 -8.13 18.12 -5.45
C VAL A 175 -7.92 18.30 -3.94
N PRO A 176 -6.84 17.73 -3.35
CA PRO A 176 -6.61 17.84 -1.92
C PRO A 176 -6.32 19.29 -1.51
N SER A 177 -6.68 19.65 -0.27
CA SER A 177 -6.25 20.92 0.30
C SER A 177 -4.72 20.96 0.41
N GLY A 178 -4.12 22.07 -0.02
CA GLY A 178 -2.67 22.27 0.05
C GLY A 178 -1.86 21.77 -1.15
N VAL A 179 -2.50 21.11 -2.14
CA VAL A 179 -1.82 20.82 -3.42
C VAL A 179 -1.71 22.10 -4.24
N LYS A 180 -0.49 22.43 -4.65
CA LYS A 180 -0.22 23.58 -5.50
C LYS A 180 -0.72 23.31 -6.92
N PRO A 181 -1.20 24.34 -7.65
CA PRO A 181 -1.34 24.30 -9.11
C PRO A 181 -0.14 23.64 -9.80
N GLY A 182 -0.37 22.65 -10.68
CA GLY A 182 0.69 21.87 -11.33
C GLY A 182 1.34 20.80 -10.44
N GLY A 183 0.82 20.59 -9.23
CA GLY A 183 1.26 19.52 -8.35
C GLY A 183 0.77 18.15 -8.81
N VAL A 184 1.49 17.10 -8.41
CA VAL A 184 1.15 15.72 -8.74
C VAL A 184 0.47 15.05 -7.54
N VAL A 185 -0.59 14.31 -7.81
CA VAL A 185 -1.33 13.52 -6.80
C VAL A 185 -1.37 12.06 -7.23
N GLY A 186 -0.98 11.17 -6.31
CA GLY A 186 -1.14 9.74 -6.49
C GLY A 186 -2.58 9.28 -6.24
N VAL A 187 -3.16 8.54 -7.16
CA VAL A 187 -4.47 7.89 -7.03
C VAL A 187 -4.27 6.39 -6.80
N ALA A 188 -4.70 5.92 -5.64
CA ALA A 188 -4.71 4.51 -5.30
C ALA A 188 -6.03 3.83 -5.71
N PRO A 189 -6.02 2.53 -6.02
CA PRO A 189 -7.23 1.80 -6.35
C PRO A 189 -8.20 1.72 -5.16
N PRO A 190 -9.51 1.56 -5.40
CA PRO A 190 -10.46 1.22 -4.35
C PRO A 190 -10.14 -0.19 -3.84
N VAL A 191 -9.77 -0.31 -2.56
CA VAL A 191 -9.35 -1.59 -1.97
C VAL A 191 -9.91 -1.78 -0.57
N LEU A 192 -10.00 -3.04 -0.16
CA LEU A 192 -9.98 -3.44 1.24
C LEU A 192 -8.63 -4.08 1.58
N ILE A 193 -8.09 -3.77 2.74
CA ILE A 193 -6.88 -4.40 3.26
C ILE A 193 -7.29 -5.66 4.00
N VAL A 194 -6.85 -6.80 3.50
CA VAL A 194 -7.22 -8.12 4.01
C VAL A 194 -6.05 -8.71 4.80
N ARG A 195 -6.33 -9.18 6.01
CA ARG A 195 -5.37 -9.93 6.83
C ARG A 195 -5.42 -11.40 6.46
N VAL A 196 -4.27 -11.95 6.09
CA VAL A 196 -4.10 -13.39 5.82
C VAL A 196 -4.38 -14.19 7.11
N PRO A 197 -5.36 -15.11 7.09
CA PRO A 197 -5.66 -15.99 8.22
C PRO A 197 -4.50 -16.94 8.55
N VAL A 198 -4.44 -17.39 9.80
CA VAL A 198 -3.45 -18.38 10.21
C VAL A 198 -3.70 -19.69 9.45
N GLY A 199 -2.65 -20.24 8.84
CA GLY A 199 -2.71 -21.47 8.06
C GLY A 199 -3.07 -21.27 6.58
N ALA A 200 -3.41 -20.05 6.16
CA ALA A 200 -3.57 -19.70 4.75
C ALA A 200 -2.27 -19.14 4.17
N GLY A 201 -2.00 -19.41 2.90
CA GLY A 201 -0.81 -18.94 2.19
C GLY A 201 -1.11 -18.48 0.76
N PRO A 202 -0.07 -18.07 0.00
CA PRO A 202 -0.22 -17.70 -1.39
C PRO A 202 -0.95 -18.77 -2.22
N GLY A 203 -1.90 -18.33 -3.05
CA GLY A 203 -2.75 -19.20 -3.87
C GLY A 203 -4.03 -19.67 -3.19
N ASP A 204 -4.14 -19.61 -1.87
CA ASP A 204 -5.39 -19.94 -1.17
C ASP A 204 -6.46 -18.87 -1.38
N TYR A 205 -7.72 -19.30 -1.36
CA TYR A 205 -8.86 -18.41 -1.36
C TYR A 205 -9.21 -17.99 0.07
N VAL A 206 -9.40 -16.68 0.24
CA VAL A 206 -9.98 -16.09 1.45
C VAL A 206 -11.30 -15.41 1.12
N ASN A 207 -12.25 -15.51 2.04
CA ASN A 207 -13.50 -14.76 2.00
C ASN A 207 -13.53 -13.76 3.16
N PHE A 208 -13.99 -12.56 2.89
CA PHE A 208 -14.03 -11.48 3.87
C PHE A 208 -15.26 -10.60 3.65
N ARG A 209 -15.53 -9.70 4.59
CA ARG A 209 -16.68 -8.79 4.53
C ARG A 209 -16.24 -7.36 4.38
N SER A 210 -16.98 -6.58 3.59
CA SER A 210 -16.88 -5.12 3.60
C SER A 210 -17.67 -4.54 4.80
N ALA A 211 -17.56 -3.23 4.99
CA ALA A 211 -18.33 -2.52 6.02
C ALA A 211 -19.85 -2.62 5.78
N GLU A 212 -20.26 -2.72 4.52
CA GLU A 212 -21.63 -2.91 4.04
C GLU A 212 -22.12 -4.35 4.18
N HIS A 213 -21.37 -5.20 4.90
CA HIS A 213 -21.72 -6.58 5.21
C HIS A 213 -21.77 -7.55 4.02
N GLU A 214 -21.32 -7.11 2.85
CA GLU A 214 -21.23 -7.91 1.64
C GLU A 214 -20.04 -8.88 1.69
N TRP A 215 -20.21 -10.07 1.11
CA TRP A 215 -19.15 -11.08 1.06
C TRP A 215 -18.33 -10.94 -0.20
N TRP A 216 -17.01 -11.01 -0.02
CA TRP A 216 -16.02 -10.90 -1.08
C TRP A 216 -15.04 -12.04 -1.00
N ARG A 217 -14.45 -12.39 -2.14
CA ARG A 217 -13.42 -13.43 -2.26
C ARG A 217 -12.21 -12.88 -3.00
N ALA A 218 -11.02 -13.22 -2.54
CA ALA A 218 -9.76 -12.95 -3.23
C ALA A 218 -8.79 -14.13 -3.07
N VAL A 219 -7.79 -14.20 -3.96
CA VAL A 219 -6.65 -15.13 -3.85
C VAL A 219 -5.53 -14.42 -3.12
N ILE A 220 -4.89 -15.09 -2.16
CA ILE A 220 -3.73 -14.53 -1.47
C ILE A 220 -2.55 -14.42 -2.45
N PRO A 221 -1.95 -13.22 -2.65
CA PRO A 221 -0.79 -13.06 -3.52
C PRO A 221 0.49 -13.63 -2.91
N GLU A 222 1.53 -13.79 -3.73
CA GLU A 222 2.86 -14.21 -3.26
C GLU A 222 3.52 -13.16 -2.35
N THR A 223 3.28 -11.88 -2.64
CA THR A 223 3.86 -10.77 -1.88
C THR A 223 2.85 -10.22 -0.88
N LEU A 224 3.26 -10.11 0.38
CA LEU A 224 2.41 -9.60 1.46
C LEU A 224 3.09 -8.42 2.17
N ARG A 225 2.31 -7.37 2.44
CA ARG A 225 2.73 -6.26 3.28
C ARG A 225 2.84 -6.73 4.74
N PHE A 226 4.02 -6.51 5.33
CA PHE A 226 4.37 -7.01 6.66
C PHE A 226 4.15 -8.53 6.82
N GLY A 227 4.25 -9.29 5.71
CA GLY A 227 4.05 -10.73 5.71
C GLY A 227 2.62 -11.20 6.02
N ARG A 228 1.64 -10.29 6.19
CA ARG A 228 0.28 -10.64 6.66
C ARG A 228 -0.86 -9.90 5.98
N TYR A 229 -0.59 -8.89 5.17
CA TYR A 229 -1.64 -8.07 4.56
C TYR A 229 -1.49 -8.01 3.05
N PHE A 230 -2.62 -8.00 2.36
CA PHE A 230 -2.69 -7.67 0.94
C PHE A 230 -3.90 -6.76 0.68
N ALA A 231 -3.94 -6.14 -0.49
CA ALA A 231 -5.01 -5.24 -0.89
C ALA A 231 -5.93 -5.94 -1.90
N ALA A 232 -7.17 -6.17 -1.49
CA ALA A 232 -8.23 -6.67 -2.36
C ALA A 232 -8.87 -5.50 -3.12
N ARG A 233 -8.59 -5.40 -4.42
CA ARG A 233 -9.16 -4.42 -5.35
C ARG A 233 -10.64 -4.68 -5.50
N MET A 234 -11.42 -3.72 -5.01
CA MET A 234 -12.85 -3.67 -5.20
C MET A 234 -13.15 -3.24 -6.64
N PRO A 235 -14.27 -3.69 -7.23
CA PRO A 235 -14.76 -3.09 -8.46
C PRO A 235 -14.86 -1.57 -8.27
N GLN A 236 -14.44 -0.80 -9.26
CA GLN A 236 -14.68 0.64 -9.23
C GLN A 236 -16.19 0.84 -9.07
N PRO A 237 -16.65 1.64 -8.08
CA PRO A 237 -18.05 1.98 -8.02
C PRO A 237 -18.40 2.66 -9.34
N ASP A 238 -19.40 2.12 -10.05
CA ASP A 238 -20.00 2.82 -11.18
C ASP A 238 -20.45 4.18 -10.66
N LEU A 239 -19.74 5.27 -11.00
CA LEU A 239 -20.12 6.63 -10.59
C LEU A 239 -21.30 7.16 -11.42
N LEU A 240 -22.29 6.31 -11.66
CA LEU A 240 -23.66 6.70 -11.99
C LEU A 240 -24.45 6.70 -10.68
N TYR A 241 -24.80 7.91 -10.23
CA TYR A 241 -25.70 8.26 -9.13
C TYR A 241 -25.12 8.35 -7.71
N MET A 242 -24.72 9.58 -7.34
CA MET A 242 -25.09 10.19 -6.05
C MET A 242 -25.45 11.66 -6.33
N HIS A 243 -26.71 11.89 -6.72
CA HIS A 243 -27.37 13.16 -6.47
C HIS A 243 -28.03 13.06 -5.10
N GLY A 244 -27.72 14.02 -4.23
CA GLY A 244 -28.36 14.26 -2.94
C GLY A 244 -28.03 15.66 -2.50
#